data_AF-A0A550H3A4-F1
#
_entry.id   AF-A0A550H3A4-F1
#
_cell.length_a   1.000
_cell.length_b   1.000
_cell.length_c   1.000
_cell.angle_alpha   90.00
_cell.angle_beta   90.00
_cell.angle_gamma   90.00
#
_symmetry.space_group_name_H-M   'P 1'
#
loop_
_entity.id
_entity.type
_entity.pdbx_description
1 polymer ?
#
loop_
_entity_poly.entity_id
_entity_poly.type
_entity_poly.pdbx_seq_one_letter_code
_entity_poly.pdbx_strand_id
1 'polypeptide(L)' 'MASDKFEDDEAVKAILSILKKTGKPVTTRDIGLEMQKLQLRCPDSTIVFLNRLRQRELIHGERSKEERGWVWWIP' A
#
# COMPACT_ATOMS: atom_id res chain seq x y z
N MET A 1 22.86 -2.11 12.33
CA MET A 1 21.45 -2.32 11.90
C MET A 1 20.82 -0.96 11.70
N ALA A 2 20.81 -0.44 10.48
CA ALA A 2 20.32 0.91 10.17
C ALA A 2 19.68 0.97 8.77
N SER A 3 19.00 -0.12 8.36
CA SER A 3 18.44 -0.25 7.00
C SER A 3 16.91 -0.05 6.95
N ASP A 4 16.23 -0.03 8.08
CA ASP A 4 14.76 -0.06 8.15
C ASP A 4 14.09 1.27 7.72
N LYS A 5 14.74 2.41 7.98
CA LYS A 5 14.16 3.74 7.72
C LYS A 5 14.05 4.09 6.23
N PHE A 6 15.02 3.69 5.41
CA PHE A 6 15.04 4.06 3.99
C PHE A 6 14.08 3.19 3.17
N GLU A 7 13.95 1.90 3.52
CA GLU A 7 13.02 0.98 2.85
C GLU A 7 11.56 1.38 3.07
N ASP A 8 11.21 1.83 4.29
CA ASP A 8 9.87 2.32 4.60
C ASP A 8 9.52 3.55 3.73
N ASP A 9 10.40 4.54 3.60
CA ASP A 9 10.12 5.79 2.86
C ASP A 9 9.92 5.57 1.35
N GLU A 10 10.73 4.71 0.71
CA GLU A 10 10.55 4.39 -0.70
C GLU A 10 9.28 3.57 -0.94
N ALA A 11 8.98 2.62 -0.06
CA ALA A 11 7.74 1.84 -0.12
C ALA A 11 6.50 2.73 0.08
N VAL A 12 6.55 3.72 0.99
CA VAL A 12 5.45 4.69 1.17
C VAL A 12 5.22 5.46 -0.13
N LYS A 13 6.28 6.03 -0.71
CA LYS A 13 6.18 6.83 -1.96
C LYS A 13 5.65 5.99 -3.11
N ALA A 14 6.09 4.74 -3.23
CA ALA A 14 5.61 3.83 -4.25
C ALA A 14 4.09 3.57 -4.11
N ILE A 15 3.62 3.24 -2.90
CA ILE A 15 2.20 3.00 -2.66
C ILE A 15 1.36 4.24 -2.95
N LEU A 16 1.77 5.41 -2.45
CA LEU A 16 1.04 6.66 -2.72
C LEU A 16 1.00 6.97 -4.22
N SER A 17 2.08 6.70 -4.95
CA SER A 17 2.13 6.84 -6.41
C SER A 17 1.19 5.87 -7.12
N ILE A 18 1.14 4.60 -6.70
CA ILE A 18 0.22 3.59 -7.24
C ILE A 18 -1.23 4.05 -7.04
N LEU A 19 -1.62 4.36 -5.80
CA LEU A 19 -2.99 4.78 -5.48
C LEU A 19 -3.39 6.05 -6.24
N LYS A 20 -2.48 7.03 -6.35
CA LYS A 20 -2.71 8.27 -7.07
C LYS A 20 -2.85 8.06 -8.58
N LYS A 21 -2.06 7.15 -9.18
CA LYS A 21 -2.15 6.81 -10.61
C LYS A 21 -3.43 6.06 -10.92
N THR A 22 -3.86 5.17 -10.04
CA THR A 22 -5.07 4.36 -10.27
C THR A 22 -6.34 5.20 -10.12
N GLY A 23 -6.38 6.15 -9.18
CA GLY A 23 -7.51 7.07 -9.00
C GLY A 23 -8.83 6.41 -8.59
N LYS A 24 -8.79 5.12 -8.24
CA LYS A 24 -9.92 4.31 -7.75
C LYS A 24 -9.47 3.41 -6.61
N PRO A 25 -10.38 2.91 -5.77
CA PRO A 25 -10.05 1.92 -4.77
C PRO A 25 -9.41 0.67 -5.40
N VAL A 26 -8.30 0.22 -4.82
CA VAL A 26 -7.57 -0.98 -5.28
C VAL A 26 -7.39 -1.96 -4.15
N THR A 27 -7.33 -3.25 -4.48
CA THR A 27 -7.17 -4.28 -3.45
C THR A 27 -5.72 -4.35 -2.95
N THR A 28 -5.52 -4.91 -1.76
CA THR A 28 -4.16 -5.27 -1.29
C THR A 28 -3.40 -6.10 -2.33
N ARG A 29 -4.09 -6.98 -3.06
CA ARG A 29 -3.47 -7.84 -4.07
C ARG A 29 -2.93 -7.00 -5.24
N ASP A 30 -3.70 -6.03 -5.72
CA ASP A 30 -3.27 -5.15 -6.81
C ASP A 30 -2.04 -4.34 -6.39
N ILE A 31 -2.03 -3.80 -5.18
CA ILE A 31 -0.88 -3.07 -4.62
C ILE A 31 0.34 -3.98 -4.55
N GLY A 32 0.20 -5.21 -4.08
CA GLY A 32 1.29 -6.19 -4.02
C GLY A 32 1.89 -6.50 -5.40
N LEU A 33 1.05 -6.65 -6.42
CA LEU A 33 1.49 -6.85 -7.81
C LEU A 33 2.24 -5.63 -8.36
N GLU A 34 1.74 -4.43 -8.13
CA GLU A 34 2.40 -3.19 -8.56
C GLU A 34 3.75 -2.98 -7.84
N MET A 35 3.83 -3.28 -6.55
CA MET A 35 5.08 -3.23 -5.79
C MET A 35 6.10 -4.26 -6.30
N GLN A 36 5.66 -5.47 -6.66
CA GLN A 36 6.52 -6.49 -7.26
C GLN A 36 7.07 -6.04 -8.62
N LYS A 37 6.26 -5.38 -9.45
CA LYS A 37 6.72 -4.80 -10.73
C LYS A 37 7.81 -3.75 -10.52
N LEU A 38 7.74 -3.00 -9.42
CA LEU A 38 8.74 -2.00 -9.04
C LEU A 38 10.00 -2.63 -8.39
N GLN A 39 10.08 -3.97 -8.31
CA GLN A 39 11.16 -4.70 -7.63
C GLN A 39 11.39 -4.26 -6.17
N LEU A 40 10.40 -3.60 -5.57
CA LEU A 40 10.45 -3.20 -4.18
C LEU A 40 10.17 -4.44 -3.33
N ARG A 41 11.02 -4.66 -2.34
CA ARG A 41 10.81 -5.74 -1.38
C ARG A 41 9.54 -5.38 -0.61
N CYS A 42 8.47 -6.13 -0.85
CA CYS A 42 7.25 -5.95 -0.08
C CYS A 42 7.57 -6.42 1.33
N PRO A 43 7.47 -5.58 2.37
CA PRO A 43 7.59 -6.08 3.74
C PRO A 43 6.56 -7.20 3.92
N ASP A 44 6.94 -8.28 4.60
CA ASP A 44 6.22 -9.58 4.75
C ASP A 44 4.72 -9.48 5.13
N SER A 45 4.16 -8.29 5.33
CA SER A 45 2.74 -8.05 5.26
C SER A 45 2.40 -6.66 4.69
N THR A 46 2.14 -6.59 3.37
CA THR A 46 1.59 -5.39 2.69
C THR A 46 0.38 -4.81 3.43
N ILE A 47 -0.46 -5.68 4.01
CA ILE A 47 -1.63 -5.28 4.82
C ILE A 47 -1.21 -4.52 6.09
N VAL A 48 -0.15 -4.94 6.78
CA VAL A 48 0.35 -4.27 7.98
C VAL A 48 0.88 -2.90 7.62
N PHE A 49 1.63 -2.81 6.52
CA PHE A 49 2.15 -1.55 6.01
C PHE A 49 1.03 -0.58 5.61
N LEU A 50 0.04 -1.03 4.84
CA LEU A 50 -1.11 -0.23 4.44
C LEU A 50 -1.94 0.23 5.65
N ASN A 51 -2.09 -0.61 6.69
CA ASN A 51 -2.73 -0.19 7.92
C ASN A 51 -1.95 0.90 8.66
N ARG A 52 -0.61 0.85 8.67
CA ARG A 52 0.20 1.96 9.22
C ARG A 52 -0.04 3.26 8.47
N LEU A 53 -0.14 3.21 7.13
CA LEU A 53 -0.45 4.40 6.32
C LEU A 53 -1.85 4.94 6.60
N ARG A 54 -2.83 4.04 6.78
CA ARG A 54 -4.19 4.40 7.18
C ARG A 54 -4.23 5.07 8.55
N GLN A 55 -3.47 4.56 9.52
CA GLN A 55 -3.36 5.17 10.86
C GLN A 55 -2.67 6.53 10.83
N ARG A 56 -1.82 6.79 9.84
CA ARG A 56 -1.17 8.09 9.59
C ARG A 56 -2.00 9.03 8.71
N GLU A 57 -3.24 8.65 8.39
CA GLU A 57 -4.17 9.44 7.56
C GLU A 57 -3.64 9.75 6.14
N LEU A 58 -2.67 8.97 5.65
CA LEU A 58 -2.09 9.12 4.32
C LEU A 58 -2.95 8.46 3.23
N ILE A 59 -3.71 7.44 3.60
CA ILE A 59 -4.60 6.67 2.72
C ILE A 59 -5.86 6.28 3.49
N HIS A 60 -6.93 6.02 2.77
CA HIS A 60 -8.11 5.34 3.29
C HIS A 60 -8.07 3.86 2.97
N GLY A 61 -8.78 3.07 3.79
CA GLY A 61 -9.00 1.67 3.50
C GLY A 61 -10.24 1.14 4.21
N GLU A 62 -10.99 0.31 3.50
CA GLU A 62 -12.18 -0.37 4.01
C GLU A 62 -12.20 -1.84 3.59
N ARG A 63 -13.00 -2.64 4.30
CA ARG A 63 -13.29 -4.01 3.89
C ARG A 63 -14.42 -4.00 2.87
N SER A 64 -14.10 -4.32 1.63
CA SER A 64 -15.09 -4.55 0.57
C SER A 64 -15.58 -6.01 0.61
N LYS A 65 -16.90 -6.17 0.66
CA LYS A 65 -17.56 -7.48 0.51
C LYS A 65 -17.47 -7.99 -0.93
N GLU A 66 -17.49 -7.08 -1.90
CA GLU A 66 -17.43 -7.37 -3.34
C GLU A 66 -16.05 -7.96 -3.71
N GLU A 67 -14.99 -7.29 -3.26
CA GLU A 67 -13.60 -7.72 -3.51
C GLU A 67 -13.11 -8.80 -2.53
N ARG A 68 -13.95 -9.21 -1.57
CA ARG A 68 -13.64 -10.17 -0.49
C ARG A 68 -12.32 -9.83 0.23
N GLY A 69 -12.07 -8.55 0.47
CA GLY A 69 -10.77 -8.08 0.93
C GLY A 69 -10.74 -6.61 1.35
N TRP A 70 -9.54 -6.11 1.61
CA TRP A 70 -9.32 -4.69 1.85
C TRP A 70 -9.12 -3.97 0.53
N VAL A 71 -9.82 -2.84 0.38
CA VAL A 71 -9.59 -1.87 -0.68
C VAL A 71 -9.00 -0.60 -0.09
N TRP A 72 -8.14 0.06 -0.86
CA TRP A 72 -7.35 1.22 -0.43
C TRP A 72 -7.40 2.31 -1.48
N TRP A 73 -7.45 3.57 -1.04
CA TRP A 73 -7.47 4.75 -1.92
C TRP A 73 -6.84 5.96 -1.21
N ILE A 74 -6.51 7.00 -1.98
CA ILE A 74 -6.06 8.28 -1.41
C ILE A 74 -7.28 9.13 -0.97
N PRO A 75 -7.18 9.92 0.11
CA PRO A 75 -8.16 10.97 0.43
C PRO A 75 -8.44 11.91 -0.73
#